data_AF-A0A1S4EQP7-F1
#
_entry.id   AF-A0A1S4EQP7-F1
#
_cell.length_a   1.000
_cell.length_b   1.000
_cell.length_c   1.000
_cell.angle_alpha   90.00
_cell.angle_beta   90.00
_cell.angle_gamma   90.00
#
_symmetry.space_group_name_H-M   'P 1'
#
loop_
_entity.id
_entity.type
_entity.pdbx_description
1 polymer ?
#
loop_
_entity_poly.entity_id
_entity_poly.type
_entity_poly.pdbx_seq_one_letter_code
_entity_poly.pdbx_strand_id
1 'polypeptide(L)'
;SNSSFSVSSLFKEHPEYQTQFPKLKDIPYDKLDANKSFTHHVNAVVLAIANSVVNLKNPNAVLPELEKLGTSHQRRNIRPEQFEVS
;
A
#
# COMPACT_ATOMS: atom_id res chain seq x y z
N SER A 1 16.37 14.95 10.47
CA SER A 1 14.94 14.85 10.16
C SER A 1 14.74 13.74 9.15
N ASN A 2 14.54 12.50 9.62
CA ASN A 2 14.22 11.40 8.72
C ASN A 2 12.70 11.46 8.50
N SER A 3 12.28 12.02 7.37
CA SER A 3 10.89 11.94 6.94
C SER A 3 10.57 10.47 6.69
N SER A 4 10.05 9.77 7.69
CA SER A 4 9.52 8.43 7.50
C SER A 4 8.31 8.57 6.57
N PHE A 5 8.42 8.06 5.34
CA PHE A 5 7.26 7.84 4.51
C PHE A 5 6.27 7.01 5.32
N SER A 6 5.12 7.60 5.64
CA SER A 6 4.04 6.90 6.32
C SER A 6 2.90 6.75 5.32
N VAL A 7 2.25 5.60 5.29
CA VAL A 7 1.04 5.43 4.46
C VAL A 7 -0.03 6.46 4.83
N SER A 8 0.02 7.04 6.04
CA SER A 8 -0.86 8.13 6.44
C SER A 8 -0.50 9.49 5.82
N SER A 9 0.75 9.73 5.40
CA SER A 9 1.10 10.94 4.61
C SER A 9 0.60 10.82 3.18
N LEU A 10 0.59 9.62 2.60
CA LEU A 10 0.02 9.37 1.26
C LEU A 10 -1.47 9.76 1.19
N PHE A 11 -2.26 9.44 2.22
CA PHE A 11 -3.66 9.88 2.27
C PHE A 11 -3.84 11.38 2.52
N LYS A 12 -2.85 12.08 3.07
CA LYS A 12 -2.89 13.54 3.23
C LYS A 12 -2.55 14.26 1.93
N GLU A 13 -1.59 13.72 1.18
CA GLU A 13 -1.15 14.23 -0.13
C GLU A 13 -2.19 13.91 -1.22
N HIS A 14 -2.79 12.72 -1.14
CA HIS A 14 -3.82 12.21 -2.06
C HIS A 14 -5.06 11.73 -1.29
N PRO A 15 -5.93 12.65 -0.81
CA PRO A 15 -7.15 12.31 -0.07
C PRO A 15 -8.07 11.33 -0.81
N GLU A 16 -8.09 11.40 -2.13
CA GLU A 16 -8.86 10.50 -2.99
C GLU A 16 -8.46 9.03 -2.82
N TYR A 17 -7.23 8.73 -2.41
CA TYR A 17 -6.79 7.35 -2.20
C TYR A 17 -7.45 6.71 -0.98
N GLN A 18 -7.70 7.48 0.09
CA GLN A 18 -8.36 6.94 1.28
C GLN A 18 -9.78 6.42 0.95
N THR A 19 -10.45 7.05 -0.01
CA THR A 19 -11.80 6.65 -0.46
C THR A 19 -11.83 5.26 -1.10
N GLN A 20 -10.69 4.80 -1.63
CA GLN A 20 -10.54 3.46 -2.23
C GLN A 20 -10.44 2.34 -1.18
N PHE A 21 -10.39 2.70 0.11
CA PHE A 21 -10.36 1.77 1.24
C PHE A 21 -11.67 1.86 2.04
N PRO A 22 -12.67 0.99 1.78
CA PRO A 22 -13.98 1.07 2.43
C PRO A 22 -13.95 1.04 3.96
N LYS A 23 -12.95 0.39 4.56
CA LYS A 23 -12.77 0.32 6.02
C LYS A 23 -12.06 1.53 6.62
N LEU A 24 -11.50 2.40 5.79
CA LEU A 24 -10.63 3.50 6.20
C LEU A 24 -11.17 4.86 5.76
N LYS A 25 -12.04 4.94 4.75
CA LYS A 25 -12.52 6.19 4.12
C LYS A 25 -13.09 7.26 5.07
N ASP A 26 -13.66 6.84 6.19
CA ASP A 26 -14.31 7.75 7.16
C ASP A 26 -13.46 7.96 8.44
N ILE A 27 -12.21 7.47 8.45
CA ILE A 27 -11.33 7.56 9.62
C ILE A 27 -10.48 8.83 9.51
N PRO A 28 -10.45 9.71 10.51
CA PRO A 28 -9.55 10.86 10.52
C PRO A 28 -8.07 10.43 10.41
N TYR A 29 -7.26 11.20 9.68
CA TYR A 29 -5.86 10.85 9.42
C TYR A 29 -5.04 10.62 10.69
N ASP A 30 -5.28 11.40 11.75
CA ASP A 30 -4.62 11.29 13.06
C ASP A 30 -5.07 10.05 13.87
N LYS A 31 -6.08 9.32 13.40
CA LYS A 31 -6.60 8.09 14.01
C LYS A 31 -6.29 6.82 13.22
N LEU A 32 -5.67 6.94 12.04
CA LEU A 32 -5.36 5.80 11.19
C LEU A 32 -4.41 4.81 11.85
N ASP A 33 -3.37 5.30 12.54
CA ASP A 33 -2.37 4.43 13.17
C ASP A 33 -2.94 3.58 14.32
N ALA A 34 -4.05 4.01 14.93
CA ALA A 34 -4.79 3.23 15.92
C ALA A 34 -5.76 2.21 15.29
N ASN A 35 -6.02 2.28 13.98
CA ASN A 35 -6.93 1.38 13.29
C ASN A 35 -6.24 0.06 12.90
N LYS A 36 -6.82 -1.07 13.32
CA LYS A 36 -6.29 -2.40 13.04
C LYS A 36 -6.27 -2.75 11.55
N SER A 37 -7.25 -2.29 10.77
CA SER A 37 -7.28 -2.55 9.32
C SER A 37 -6.19 -1.77 8.59
N PHE A 38 -5.94 -0.53 9.03
CA PHE A 38 -4.86 0.31 8.50
C PHE A 38 -3.49 -0.33 8.79
N THR A 39 -3.17 -0.57 10.07
CA THR A 39 -1.90 -1.17 10.47
C THR A 39 -1.65 -2.53 9.82
N HIS A 40 -2.68 -3.37 9.69
CA HIS A 40 -2.57 -4.62 8.94
C HIS A 40 -2.20 -4.41 7.47
N HIS A 41 -2.83 -3.44 6.80
CA HIS A 41 -2.52 -3.15 5.40
C HIS A 41 -1.12 -2.56 5.22
N VAL A 42 -0.71 -1.63 6.09
CA VAL A 42 0.66 -1.07 6.09
C VAL A 42 1.70 -2.18 6.25
N ASN A 43 1.50 -3.10 7.19
CA ASN A 43 2.39 -4.25 7.38
C ASN A 43 2.44 -5.15 6.13
N ALA A 44 1.30 -5.38 5.46
CA ALA A 44 1.26 -6.16 4.23
C ALA A 44 2.04 -5.49 3.10
N VAL A 45 1.97 -4.16 2.96
CA VAL A 45 2.74 -3.40 1.98
C VAL A 45 4.24 -3.50 2.25
N VAL A 46 4.67 -3.25 3.49
CA VAL A 46 6.09 -3.34 3.90
C VAL A 46 6.63 -4.76 3.66
N LEU A 47 5.85 -5.78 4.00
CA LEU A 47 6.23 -7.17 3.78
C LEU A 47 6.36 -7.52 2.30
N ALA A 48 5.43 -7.06 1.45
CA ALA A 48 5.50 -7.29 0.00
C ALA A 48 6.77 -6.67 -0.62
N ILE A 49 7.12 -5.45 -0.20
CA ILE A 49 8.37 -4.79 -0.62
C ILE A 49 9.59 -5.57 -0.14
N ALA A 50 9.64 -5.93 1.16
CA ALA A 50 10.76 -6.67 1.73
C ALA A 50 10.97 -8.03 1.03
N ASN A 51 9.89 -8.77 0.79
CA ASN A 51 9.94 -10.05 0.08
C ASN A 51 10.44 -9.88 -1.36
N SER A 52 10.03 -8.81 -2.05
CA SER A 52 10.47 -8.51 -3.41
C SER A 52 11.98 -8.21 -3.45
N VAL A 53 12.49 -7.46 -2.48
CA VAL A 53 13.92 -7.15 -2.35
C VAL A 53 14.74 -8.40 -2.04
N VAL A 54 14.32 -9.21 -1.06
CA VAL A 54 15.03 -10.44 -0.66
C VAL A 54 15.07 -11.46 -1.81
N ASN A 55 13.98 -11.57 -2.57
CA ASN A 55 13.86 -12.54 -3.66
C ASN A 55 14.19 -11.96 -5.03
N LEU A 56 14.82 -10.78 -5.13
CA LEU A 56 15.04 -10.09 -6.41
C LEU A 56 15.73 -10.97 -7.48
N LYS A 57 16.58 -11.91 -7.06
CA LYS A 57 17.30 -12.85 -7.95
C LYS A 57 16.60 -14.21 -8.10
N ASN A 58 15.41 -14.38 -7.53
CA ASN A 58 14.60 -15.59 -7.59
C ASN A 58 13.23 -15.29 -8.22
N PRO A 59 13.13 -15.26 -9.56
CA PRO A 59 11.88 -14.96 -10.27
C PRO A 59 10.72 -15.86 -9.86
N ASN A 60 10.99 -17.14 -9.55
CA ASN A 60 9.96 -18.09 -9.14
C ASN A 60 9.29 -17.72 -7.81
N ALA A 61 9.97 -16.95 -6.95
CA ALA A 61 9.40 -16.44 -5.71
C ALA A 61 8.73 -15.06 -5.88
N VAL A 62 9.25 -14.19 -6.77
CA VAL A 62 8.75 -12.82 -6.94
C VAL A 62 7.54 -12.73 -7.88
N LEU A 63 7.55 -13.48 -8.99
CA LEU A 63 6.52 -13.38 -10.02
C LEU A 63 5.09 -13.63 -9.48
N PRO A 64 4.83 -14.67 -8.66
CA PRO A 64 3.48 -14.91 -8.13
C PRO A 64 2.99 -13.76 -7.22
N GLU A 65 3.89 -13.15 -6.45
CA GLU A 65 3.54 -12.02 -5.57
C GLU A 65 3.24 -10.75 -6.37
N LEU A 66 4.01 -10.48 -7.44
CA LEU A 66 3.74 -9.37 -8.36
C LEU A 66 2.42 -9.57 -9.11
N GLU A 67 2.12 -10.79 -9.56
CA GLU A 67 0.85 -11.11 -10.22
C GLU A 67 -0.34 -10.91 -9.27
N LYS A 68 -0.22 -11.39 -8.04
CA LYS A 68 -1.24 -11.16 -6.99
C LYS A 68 -1.40 -9.67 -6.67
N LEU A 69 -0.31 -8.91 -6.60
CA LEU A 69 -0.35 -7.47 -6.40
C LEU A 69 -1.09 -6.80 -7.56
N GLY A 70 -0.69 -7.06 -8.81
CA GLY A 70 -1.31 -6.48 -10.00
C GLY A 70 -2.80 -6.81 -10.11
N THR A 71 -3.15 -8.09 -10.05
CA THR A 71 -4.56 -8.55 -10.19
C THR A 71 -5.46 -8.02 -9.08
N SER A 72 -4.97 -7.96 -7.83
CA SER A 72 -5.76 -7.47 -6.70
C SER A 72 -6.05 -5.97 -6.77
N HIS A 73 -5.12 -5.18 -7.29
CA HIS A 73 -5.26 -3.73 -7.47
C HIS A 73 -6.05 -3.39 -8.73
N GLN A 74 -5.86 -4.14 -9.82
CA GLN A 74 -6.67 -4.03 -11.04
C GLN A 74 -8.16 -4.24 -10.75
N ARG A 75 -8.51 -5.27 -9.97
CA ARG A 75 -9.92 -5.53 -9.56
C ARG A 75 -10.56 -4.36 -8.81
N ARG A 76 -9.75 -3.48 -8.21
CA ARG A 76 -10.20 -2.30 -7.46
C ARG A 76 -10.10 -1.01 -8.28
N ASN A 77 -9.84 -1.13 -9.58
CA ASN A 77 -9.62 -0.02 -10.51
C ASN A 77 -8.50 0.93 -10.05
N ILE A 78 -7.49 0.39 -9.35
CA ILE A 78 -6.28 1.14 -9.05
C ILE A 78 -5.43 1.15 -10.30
N ARG A 79 -5.10 2.34 -10.79
CA ARG A 79 -4.37 2.52 -12.04
C ARG A 79 -2.85 2.55 -11.80
N PRO A 80 -2.01 2.17 -12.77
CA PRO A 80 -0.55 2.22 -12.64
C PRO A 80 -0.02 3.59 -12.19
N GLU A 81 -0.61 4.69 -12.66
CA GLU A 81 -0.16 6.04 -12.31
C GLU A 81 -0.34 6.36 -10.81
N GLN A 82 -1.18 5.61 -10.08
CA GLN A 82 -1.30 5.75 -8.62
C GLN A 82 -0.16 5.08 -7.84
N PHE A 83 0.67 4.27 -8.50
CA PHE A 83 1.91 3.72 -7.94
C PHE A 83 3.13 4.59 -8.25
N GLU A 84 3.00 5.49 -9.23
CA GLU A 84 3.98 6.49 -9.60
C GLU A 84 3.86 7.68 -8.64
N VAL A 85 4.21 7.46 -7.37
CA VAL A 85 4.28 8.55 -6.38
C VAL A 85 5.23 9.61 -6.93
N SER A 86 4.67 10.79 -7.24
CA SER A 86 5.36 11.93 -7.88
C SER A 86 6.14 12.77 -6.86
#